data_AF-A0A2E3NEG7-F1
#
_entry.id   AF-A0A2E3NEG7-F1
#
_cell.length_a   1.000
_cell.length_b   1.000
_cell.length_c   1.000
_cell.angle_alpha   90.00
_cell.angle_beta   90.00
_cell.angle_gamma   90.00
#
_symmetry.space_group_name_H-M   'P 1'
#
loop_
_entity.id
_entity.type
_entity.pdbx_description
1 polymer ?
#
loop_
_entity_poly.entity_id
_entity_poly.type
_entity_poly.pdbx_seq_one_letter_code
_entity_poly.pdbx_strand_id
1 'polypeptide(L)'
;MFGKLFAHKTIRATLASAILLAGVGVATAEDGDLARGQQLYALCTKCHMTNGSGNSEALAPAIAGMPSWYVETQLKNFASGIRGLHAEDTGGLRMYPMSRWLRSEADQKAVAAYVASMTPIRPAKELEAEGNAAVGAGYYAVCSGCHGAAGEGNQGMGAPPLAGQSDWYLLSSIQKYRAKIRGSGAGDPYGAAMQAMVGTLADEAAIVDVIAHIESLGD
;
A
#
# COMPACT_ATOMS: atom_id res chain seq x y z
N MET A 1 72.18 -2.59 -61.86
CA MET A 1 71.26 -3.20 -62.84
C MET A 1 69.91 -3.38 -62.16
N PHE A 2 68.86 -2.73 -62.68
CA PHE A 2 67.42 -2.90 -62.36
C PHE A 2 67.02 -2.65 -60.88
N GLY A 3 66.33 -1.59 -60.47
CA GLY A 3 65.21 -0.89 -61.10
C GLY A 3 63.89 -1.58 -60.74
N LYS A 4 63.21 -1.17 -59.66
CA LYS A 4 61.76 -1.39 -59.47
C LYS A 4 61.11 -0.24 -58.69
N LEU A 5 60.27 0.46 -59.45
CA LEU A 5 59.18 1.37 -59.08
C LEU A 5 58.22 0.67 -58.11
N PHE A 6 57.81 1.34 -57.03
CA PHE A 6 56.59 0.98 -56.29
C PHE A 6 55.75 2.23 -56.02
N ALA A 7 54.47 2.10 -56.37
CA ALA A 7 53.48 3.15 -56.46
C ALA A 7 53.04 3.68 -55.09
N HIS A 8 52.89 5.00 -54.97
CA HIS A 8 52.23 5.64 -53.83
C HIS A 8 50.72 5.36 -53.84
N LYS A 9 50.26 4.55 -52.90
CA LYS A 9 48.83 4.33 -52.63
C LYS A 9 48.33 5.47 -51.74
N THR A 10 47.50 6.36 -52.28
CA THR A 10 46.87 7.45 -51.56
C THR A 10 45.78 6.90 -50.63
N ILE A 11 46.02 6.95 -49.32
CA ILE A 11 45.03 6.60 -48.29
C ILE A 11 44.16 7.84 -48.07
N ARG A 12 42.92 7.82 -48.57
CA ARG A 12 41.91 8.81 -48.22
C ARG A 12 41.35 8.46 -46.84
N ALA A 13 41.76 9.22 -45.82
CA ALA A 13 41.16 9.15 -44.49
C ALA A 13 39.80 9.87 -44.52
N THR A 14 38.72 9.11 -44.53
CA THR A 14 37.36 9.63 -44.28
C THR A 14 37.16 9.78 -42.78
N LEU A 15 37.17 11.02 -42.29
CA LEU A 15 36.71 11.37 -40.94
C LEU A 15 35.19 11.14 -40.87
N ALA A 16 34.78 10.04 -40.25
CA ALA A 16 33.40 9.86 -39.82
C ALA A 16 33.24 10.52 -38.44
N SER A 17 32.67 11.73 -38.41
CA SER A 17 32.27 12.38 -37.16
C SER A 17 31.14 11.60 -36.50
N ALA A 18 31.47 10.83 -35.46
CA ALA A 18 30.49 10.24 -34.57
C ALA A 18 29.91 11.33 -33.66
N ILE A 19 28.73 11.83 -34.00
CA ILE A 19 27.94 12.72 -33.13
C ILE A 19 27.35 11.83 -32.02
N LEU A 20 27.97 11.85 -30.83
CA LEU A 20 27.37 11.31 -29.61
C LEU A 20 26.24 12.24 -29.18
N LEU A 21 25.00 11.89 -29.50
CA LEU A 21 23.83 12.45 -28.81
C LEU A 21 23.78 11.84 -27.40
N ALA A 22 24.28 12.58 -26.42
CA ALA A 22 23.96 12.32 -25.02
C ALA A 22 22.48 12.65 -24.82
N GLY A 23 21.63 11.62 -24.73
CA GLY A 23 20.22 11.77 -24.42
C GLY A 23 20.06 12.30 -23.00
N VAL A 24 19.65 13.57 -22.86
CA VAL A 24 19.19 14.13 -21.58
C VAL A 24 17.81 13.52 -21.32
N GLY A 25 17.73 12.55 -20.41
CA GLY A 25 16.46 12.03 -19.93
C GLY A 25 15.70 13.15 -19.21
N VAL A 26 14.54 13.53 -19.74
CA VAL A 26 13.64 14.47 -19.08
C VAL A 26 12.92 13.71 -17.98
N ALA A 27 13.26 14.00 -16.71
CA ALA A 27 12.49 13.50 -15.57
C ALA A 27 11.04 13.99 -15.68
N THR A 28 10.09 13.07 -15.56
CA THR A 28 8.67 13.36 -15.68
C THR A 28 8.09 13.89 -14.35
N ALA A 29 6.89 14.46 -14.38
CA ALA A 29 6.18 14.86 -13.17
C ALA A 29 5.94 13.67 -12.22
N GLU A 30 5.71 12.46 -12.77
CA GLU A 30 5.53 11.23 -12.00
C GLU A 30 6.82 10.82 -11.29
N ASP A 31 7.98 10.95 -11.94
CA ASP A 31 9.28 10.72 -11.31
C ASP A 31 9.55 11.71 -10.17
N GLY A 32 9.12 12.97 -10.34
CA GLY A 32 9.18 14.01 -9.32
C GLY A 32 8.32 13.69 -8.09
N ASP A 33 7.10 13.22 -8.30
CA ASP A 33 6.18 12.83 -7.23
C ASP A 33 6.67 11.61 -6.46
N LEU A 34 7.24 10.60 -7.14
CA LEU A 34 7.85 9.44 -6.49
C LEU A 34 9.07 9.82 -5.64
N ALA A 35 9.96 10.69 -6.16
CA ALA A 35 11.12 11.18 -5.41
C ALA A 35 10.68 11.98 -4.16
N ARG A 36 9.66 12.83 -4.31
CA ARG A 36 9.09 13.57 -3.17
C ARG A 36 8.44 12.63 -2.16
N GLY A 37 7.67 11.65 -2.62
CA GLY A 37 7.02 10.64 -1.79
C GLY A 37 8.03 9.85 -0.98
N GLN A 38 9.13 9.42 -1.60
CA GLN A 38 10.22 8.72 -0.93
C GLN A 38 10.86 9.56 0.19
N GLN A 39 11.12 10.85 -0.06
CA GLN A 39 11.67 11.76 0.94
C GLN A 39 10.74 11.92 2.14
N LEU A 40 9.44 12.09 1.90
CA LEU A 40 8.43 12.22 2.95
C LEU A 40 8.23 10.92 3.74
N TYR A 41 8.28 9.78 3.03
CA TYR A 41 8.13 8.45 3.63
C TYR A 41 9.21 8.13 4.67
N ALA A 42 10.36 8.81 4.64
CA ALA A 42 11.44 8.64 5.61
C ALA A 42 10.94 8.69 7.08
N LEU A 43 9.93 9.52 7.38
CA LEU A 43 9.32 9.57 8.71
C LEU A 43 8.36 8.41 9.03
N CYS A 44 7.75 7.82 8.00
CA CYS A 44 6.85 6.68 8.13
C CYS A 44 7.61 5.40 8.48
N THR A 45 8.88 5.29 8.06
CA THR A 45 9.73 4.10 8.25
C THR A 45 9.88 3.66 9.70
N LYS A 46 9.72 4.58 10.67
CA LYS A 46 9.83 4.26 12.10
C LYS A 46 8.78 3.26 12.58
N CYS A 47 7.63 3.20 11.91
CA CYS A 47 6.55 2.30 12.28
C CYS A 47 6.17 1.37 11.13
N HIS A 48 6.12 1.88 9.89
CA HIS A 48 5.73 1.06 8.72
C HIS A 48 6.90 0.34 8.06
N MET A 49 8.12 0.50 8.58
CA MET A 49 9.37 -0.05 8.04
C MET A 49 9.76 0.53 6.68
N THR A 50 11.04 0.41 6.32
CA THR A 50 11.58 0.99 5.08
C THR A 50 10.96 0.40 3.82
N ASN A 51 10.61 -0.88 3.86
CA ASN A 51 9.97 -1.60 2.76
C ASN A 51 8.43 -1.63 2.88
N GLY A 52 7.84 -0.96 3.87
CA GLY A 52 6.39 -0.94 4.07
C GLY A 52 5.81 -2.22 4.69
N SER A 53 6.63 -3.11 5.27
CA SER A 53 6.17 -4.38 5.86
C SER A 53 5.31 -4.22 7.12
N GLY A 54 5.29 -3.03 7.73
CA GLY A 54 4.63 -2.83 9.02
C GLY A 54 5.41 -3.38 10.22
N ASN A 55 4.89 -3.08 11.41
CA ASN A 55 5.39 -3.52 12.71
C ASN A 55 4.21 -3.59 13.69
N SER A 56 3.87 -4.80 14.15
CA SER A 56 2.77 -5.05 15.09
C SER A 56 3.02 -4.45 16.47
N GLU A 57 4.26 -4.42 16.96
CA GLU A 57 4.61 -3.76 18.22
C GLU A 57 4.33 -2.26 18.19
N ALA A 58 4.50 -1.64 17.02
CA ALA A 58 4.18 -0.23 16.78
C ALA A 58 2.69 0.01 16.48
N LEU A 59 1.89 -1.06 16.33
CA LEU A 59 0.52 -1.06 15.83
C LEU A 59 0.40 -0.45 14.43
N ALA A 60 1.40 -0.68 13.59
CA ALA A 60 1.49 -0.15 12.23
C ALA A 60 1.36 -1.28 11.21
N PRO A 61 0.27 -1.32 10.42
CA PRO A 61 0.06 -2.38 9.44
C PRO A 61 1.09 -2.36 8.31
N ALA A 62 1.17 -3.48 7.59
CA ALA A 62 1.80 -3.53 6.29
C ALA A 62 1.05 -2.61 5.31
N ILE A 63 1.81 -1.80 4.58
CA ILE A 63 1.27 -0.82 3.62
C ILE A 63 1.90 -0.94 2.23
N ALA A 64 2.99 -1.72 2.10
CA ALA A 64 3.70 -1.89 0.84
C ALA A 64 2.76 -2.32 -0.29
N GLY A 65 2.76 -1.57 -1.40
CA GLY A 65 1.94 -1.89 -2.58
C GLY A 65 0.45 -1.63 -2.40
N MET A 66 0.01 -1.03 -1.29
CA MET A 66 -1.39 -0.62 -1.16
C MET A 66 -1.74 0.44 -2.24
N PRO A 67 -2.94 0.36 -2.85
CA PRO A 67 -3.33 1.29 -3.90
C PRO A 67 -3.27 2.75 -3.43
N SER A 68 -2.74 3.62 -4.27
CA SER A 68 -2.54 5.04 -3.94
C SER A 68 -3.84 5.73 -3.54
N TRP A 69 -4.96 5.41 -4.21
CA TRP A 69 -6.28 5.95 -3.85
C TRP A 69 -6.65 5.65 -2.39
N TYR A 70 -6.36 4.44 -1.91
CA TYR A 70 -6.71 4.03 -0.55
C TYR A 70 -5.80 4.70 0.47
N VAL A 71 -4.49 4.73 0.20
CA VAL A 71 -3.51 5.39 1.07
C VAL A 71 -3.84 6.89 1.18
N GLU A 72 -4.13 7.55 0.07
CA GLU A 72 -4.54 8.96 0.05
C GLU A 72 -5.82 9.17 0.88
N THR A 73 -6.85 8.36 0.69
CA THR A 73 -8.09 8.44 1.48
C THR A 73 -7.82 8.24 2.98
N GLN A 74 -7.00 7.27 3.37
CA GLN A 74 -6.71 7.04 4.79
C GLN A 74 -5.91 8.20 5.40
N LEU A 75 -4.89 8.73 4.71
CA LEU A 75 -4.15 9.90 5.16
C LEU A 75 -5.09 11.10 5.36
N LYS A 76 -6.03 11.34 4.44
CA LYS A 76 -7.04 12.40 4.58
C LYS A 76 -7.96 12.15 5.77
N ASN A 77 -8.47 10.92 5.93
CA ASN A 77 -9.37 10.56 7.02
C ASN A 77 -8.69 10.69 8.39
N PHE A 78 -7.42 10.33 8.50
CA PHE A 78 -6.63 10.57 9.70
C PHE A 78 -6.37 12.06 9.91
N ALA A 79 -5.99 12.82 8.88
CA ALA A 79 -5.68 14.24 9.03
C ALA A 79 -6.91 15.09 9.43
N SER A 80 -8.10 14.70 8.97
CA SER A 80 -9.38 15.34 9.28
C SER A 80 -10.02 14.85 10.58
N GLY A 81 -9.53 13.75 11.15
CA GLY A 81 -10.09 13.14 12.36
C GLY A 81 -11.34 12.29 12.13
N ILE A 82 -11.75 12.08 10.87
CA ILE A 82 -12.79 11.10 10.50
C ILE A 82 -12.40 9.71 11.01
N ARG A 83 -11.10 9.39 10.96
CA ARG A 83 -10.51 8.16 11.51
C ARG A 83 -9.41 8.51 12.51
N GLY A 84 -9.26 7.68 13.55
CA GLY A 84 -8.09 7.71 14.43
C GLY A 84 -8.15 8.71 15.60
N LEU A 85 -9.29 9.31 15.91
CA LEU A 85 -9.43 10.15 17.12
C LEU A 85 -10.05 9.44 18.33
N HIS A 86 -10.54 8.20 18.16
CA HIS A 86 -11.09 7.41 19.26
C HIS A 86 -9.97 6.96 20.21
N ALA A 87 -10.18 7.06 21.52
CA ALA A 87 -9.16 6.78 22.55
C ALA A 87 -8.55 5.35 22.44
N GLU A 88 -9.38 4.40 22.04
CA GLU A 88 -9.09 2.98 21.90
C GLU A 88 -8.52 2.60 20.51
N ASP A 89 -8.47 3.52 19.53
CA ASP A 89 -7.71 3.31 18.28
C ASP A 89 -6.30 3.89 18.41
N THR A 90 -5.51 3.40 19.36
CA THR A 90 -4.18 3.93 19.70
C THR A 90 -3.22 4.03 18.51
N GLY A 91 -3.23 3.05 17.59
CA GLY A 91 -2.51 3.13 16.32
C GLY A 91 -3.04 4.25 15.40
N GLY A 92 -4.37 4.38 15.31
CA GLY A 92 -5.02 5.48 14.59
C GLY A 92 -4.73 6.87 15.20
N LEU A 93 -4.67 6.97 16.53
CA LEU A 93 -4.30 8.19 17.26
C LEU A 93 -2.89 8.66 16.93
N ARG A 94 -1.95 7.72 16.70
CA ARG A 94 -0.62 8.07 16.19
C ARG A 94 -0.68 8.57 14.75
N MET A 95 -1.56 8.02 13.92
CA MET A 95 -1.70 8.44 12.53
C MET A 95 -2.35 9.82 12.35
N TYR A 96 -3.13 10.31 13.33
CA TYR A 96 -3.71 11.66 13.30
C TYR A 96 -2.64 12.77 13.13
N PRO A 97 -1.68 12.98 14.06
CA PRO A 97 -0.65 13.99 13.89
C PRO A 97 0.33 13.66 12.74
N MET A 98 0.60 12.38 12.48
CA MET A 98 1.49 11.98 11.37
C MET A 98 0.92 12.36 10.01
N SER A 99 -0.38 12.18 9.79
CA SER A 99 -1.02 12.55 8.52
C SER A 99 -1.11 14.07 8.34
N ARG A 100 -1.13 14.84 9.44
CA ARG A 100 -1.09 16.32 9.43
C ARG A 100 0.32 16.88 9.27
N TRP A 101 1.36 16.06 9.40
CA TRP A 101 2.72 16.45 9.05
C TRP A 101 2.88 16.62 7.54
N LEU A 102 2.10 15.87 6.74
CA LEU A 102 1.96 16.09 5.30
C LEU A 102 1.09 17.34 5.08
N ARG A 103 1.75 18.48 4.85
CA ARG A 103 1.13 19.81 4.91
C ARG A 103 0.26 20.16 3.70
N SER A 104 0.31 19.36 2.65
CA SER A 104 -0.41 19.59 1.40
C SER A 104 -1.02 18.31 0.86
N GLU A 105 -2.08 18.43 0.05
CA GLU A 105 -2.62 17.30 -0.69
C GLU A 105 -1.61 16.71 -1.67
N ALA A 106 -0.72 17.54 -2.22
CA ALA A 106 0.38 17.08 -3.07
C ALA A 106 1.34 16.17 -2.31
N ASP A 107 1.71 16.52 -1.07
CA ASP A 107 2.56 15.66 -0.22
C ASP A 107 1.86 14.34 0.12
N GLN A 108 0.55 14.36 0.38
CA GLN A 108 -0.24 13.14 0.64
C GLN A 108 -0.28 12.23 -0.58
N LYS A 109 -0.52 12.80 -1.77
CA LYS A 109 -0.50 12.06 -3.05
C LYS A 109 0.87 11.48 -3.36
N ALA A 110 1.93 12.26 -3.15
CA ALA A 110 3.31 11.80 -3.36
C ALA A 110 3.64 10.60 -2.46
N VAL A 111 3.32 10.66 -1.16
CA VAL A 111 3.49 9.51 -0.25
C VAL A 111 2.65 8.32 -0.67
N ALA A 112 1.38 8.55 -1.04
CA ALA A 112 0.49 7.48 -1.49
C ALA A 112 1.00 6.78 -2.76
N ALA A 113 1.51 7.55 -3.73
CA ALA A 113 2.13 7.02 -4.95
C ALA A 113 3.40 6.22 -4.64
N TYR A 114 4.25 6.72 -3.74
CA TYR A 114 5.46 6.02 -3.32
C TYR A 114 5.15 4.71 -2.57
N VAL A 115 4.15 4.69 -1.69
CA VAL A 115 3.70 3.46 -1.02
C VAL A 115 3.15 2.44 -2.03
N ALA A 116 2.37 2.92 -3.01
CA ALA A 116 1.81 2.08 -4.07
C ALA A 116 2.86 1.49 -5.01
N SER A 117 4.02 2.16 -5.18
CA SER A 117 5.12 1.65 -6.00
C SER A 117 5.99 0.62 -5.30
N MET A 118 5.84 0.44 -3.98
CA MET A 118 6.56 -0.59 -3.23
C MET A 118 6.11 -1.98 -3.66
N THR A 119 7.05 -2.93 -3.68
CA THR A 119 6.72 -4.34 -3.85
C THR A 119 5.81 -4.80 -2.72
N PRO A 120 4.61 -5.34 -3.00
CA PRO A 120 3.74 -5.90 -1.97
C PRO A 120 4.48 -6.95 -1.13
N ILE A 121 4.26 -6.90 0.18
CA ILE A 121 4.83 -7.84 1.14
C ILE A 121 3.67 -8.55 1.80
N ARG A 122 3.71 -9.89 1.81
CA ARG A 122 2.86 -10.70 2.68
C ARG A 122 3.54 -10.83 4.04
N PRO A 123 2.98 -10.25 5.11
CA PRO A 123 3.51 -10.42 6.45
C PRO A 123 3.45 -11.89 6.87
N ALA A 124 4.36 -12.29 7.75
CA ALA A 124 4.24 -13.60 8.39
C ALA A 124 3.00 -13.62 9.29
N LYS A 125 2.41 -14.80 9.46
CA LYS A 125 1.34 -15.04 10.42
C LYS A 125 1.83 -14.71 11.83
N GLU A 126 1.05 -13.94 12.58
CA GLU A 126 1.33 -13.53 13.97
C GLU A 126 0.24 -13.99 14.95
N LEU A 127 -0.97 -14.31 14.47
CA LEU A 127 -2.04 -14.83 15.31
C LEU A 127 -1.72 -16.27 15.74
N GLU A 128 -1.77 -16.51 17.05
CA GLU A 128 -1.67 -17.85 17.64
C GLU A 128 -2.91 -18.70 17.38
N ALA A 129 -4.07 -18.06 17.20
CA ALA A 129 -5.32 -18.76 16.94
C ALA A 129 -5.32 -19.36 15.52
N GLU A 130 -5.61 -20.66 15.45
CA GLU A 130 -5.77 -21.36 14.18
C GLU A 130 -7.23 -21.27 13.72
N GLY A 131 -7.46 -20.57 12.61
CA GLY A 131 -8.76 -20.50 11.95
C GLY A 131 -8.96 -21.61 10.92
N ASN A 132 -10.22 -21.95 10.66
CA ASN A 132 -10.60 -22.87 9.60
C ASN A 132 -10.93 -22.09 8.32
N ALA A 133 -9.97 -22.01 7.39
CA ALA A 133 -10.13 -21.31 6.12
C ALA A 133 -11.31 -21.81 5.27
N ALA A 134 -11.69 -23.09 5.38
CA ALA A 134 -12.84 -23.64 4.66
C ALA A 134 -14.17 -23.13 5.22
N VAL A 135 -14.28 -22.98 6.54
CA VAL A 135 -15.43 -22.32 7.19
C VAL A 135 -15.40 -20.82 6.90
N GLY A 136 -14.22 -20.21 6.98
CA GLY A 136 -13.96 -18.81 6.66
C GLY A 136 -14.41 -18.40 5.27
N ALA A 137 -14.25 -19.27 4.28
CA ALA A 137 -14.73 -19.05 2.91
C ALA A 137 -16.25 -18.79 2.87
N GLY A 138 -17.02 -19.48 3.72
CA GLY A 138 -18.46 -19.26 3.85
C GLY A 138 -18.80 -17.88 4.39
N TYR A 139 -18.07 -17.40 5.41
CA TYR A 139 -18.22 -16.05 5.93
C TYR A 139 -17.76 -14.98 4.93
N TYR A 140 -16.66 -15.25 4.22
CA TYR A 140 -16.07 -14.33 3.25
C TYR A 140 -16.94 -14.08 2.01
N ALA A 141 -17.84 -15.00 1.67
CA ALA A 141 -18.68 -14.90 0.48
C ALA A 141 -19.51 -13.60 0.39
N VAL A 142 -19.86 -13.00 1.53
CA VAL A 142 -20.53 -11.68 1.55
C VAL A 142 -19.50 -10.55 1.42
N CYS A 143 -18.33 -10.70 2.03
CA CYS A 143 -17.23 -9.72 1.98
C CYS A 143 -16.70 -9.54 0.55
N SER A 144 -16.63 -10.62 -0.23
CA SER A 144 -16.09 -10.62 -1.59
C SER A 144 -16.87 -9.74 -2.57
N GLY A 145 -18.15 -9.46 -2.30
CA GLY A 145 -18.96 -8.55 -3.12
C GLY A 145 -18.39 -7.13 -3.19
N CYS A 146 -17.67 -6.70 -2.14
CA CYS A 146 -16.99 -5.41 -2.10
C CYS A 146 -15.47 -5.58 -2.18
N HIS A 147 -14.89 -6.54 -1.45
CA HIS A 147 -13.44 -6.70 -1.35
C HIS A 147 -12.83 -7.55 -2.47
N GLY A 148 -13.64 -8.06 -3.41
CA GLY A 148 -13.18 -8.91 -4.51
C GLY A 148 -13.12 -10.39 -4.11
N ALA A 149 -13.13 -11.27 -5.11
CA ALA A 149 -13.11 -12.72 -4.86
C ALA A 149 -11.76 -13.21 -4.36
N ALA A 150 -10.67 -12.53 -4.76
CA ALA A 150 -9.31 -12.79 -4.33
C ALA A 150 -8.84 -11.77 -3.27
N GLY A 151 -9.76 -10.98 -2.69
CA GLY A 151 -9.39 -9.94 -1.73
C GLY A 151 -8.59 -8.79 -2.33
N GLU A 152 -8.67 -8.58 -3.63
CA GLU A 152 -7.95 -7.56 -4.40
C GLU A 152 -8.48 -6.12 -4.19
N GLY A 153 -9.65 -5.99 -3.57
CA GLY A 153 -10.32 -4.72 -3.32
C GLY A 153 -11.11 -4.20 -4.53
N ASN A 154 -11.89 -3.14 -4.29
CA ASN A 154 -12.68 -2.46 -5.31
C ASN A 154 -12.77 -0.97 -4.99
N GLN A 155 -12.07 -0.15 -5.79
CA GLN A 155 -12.06 1.31 -5.63
C GLN A 155 -13.46 1.92 -5.76
N GLY A 156 -14.28 1.43 -6.69
CA GLY A 156 -15.65 1.92 -6.89
C GLY A 156 -16.54 1.72 -5.67
N MET A 157 -16.23 0.73 -4.85
CA MET A 157 -16.93 0.44 -3.59
C MET A 157 -16.21 1.02 -2.36
N GLY A 158 -15.09 1.72 -2.54
CA GLY A 158 -14.24 2.19 -1.44
C GLY A 158 -13.64 1.05 -0.60
N ALA A 159 -13.61 -0.18 -1.13
CA ALA A 159 -13.19 -1.37 -0.42
C ALA A 159 -11.70 -1.64 -0.70
N PRO A 160 -10.81 -1.57 0.32
CA PRO A 160 -9.40 -1.84 0.11
C PRO A 160 -9.13 -3.33 -0.16
N PRO A 161 -7.94 -3.65 -0.73
CA PRO A 161 -7.45 -5.02 -0.72
C PRO A 161 -7.31 -5.53 0.71
N LEU A 162 -7.68 -6.80 0.89
CA LEU A 162 -7.54 -7.56 2.13
C LEU A 162 -6.43 -8.62 2.02
N ALA A 163 -6.26 -9.19 0.83
CA ALA A 163 -5.21 -10.17 0.58
C ALA A 163 -3.83 -9.53 0.78
N GLY A 164 -2.93 -10.27 1.43
CA GLY A 164 -1.59 -9.81 1.76
C GLY A 164 -1.49 -8.83 2.93
N GLN A 165 -2.59 -8.55 3.65
CA GLN A 165 -2.55 -7.77 4.88
C GLN A 165 -2.20 -8.64 6.10
N SER A 166 -1.60 -8.05 7.14
CA SER A 166 -1.31 -8.78 8.38
C SER A 166 -2.59 -9.27 9.06
N ASP A 167 -2.59 -10.53 9.48
CA ASP A 167 -3.65 -11.19 10.24
C ASP A 167 -4.02 -10.45 11.54
N TRP A 168 -3.03 -9.99 12.32
CA TRP A 168 -3.26 -9.20 13.53
C TRP A 168 -3.98 -7.89 13.23
N TYR A 169 -3.68 -7.27 12.09
CA TYR A 169 -4.29 -6.00 11.72
C TYR A 169 -5.70 -6.21 11.19
N LEU A 170 -5.96 -7.31 10.46
CA LEU A 170 -7.31 -7.71 10.08
C LEU A 170 -8.16 -7.96 11.33
N LEU A 171 -7.66 -8.75 12.29
CA LEU A 171 -8.35 -9.01 13.56
C LEU A 171 -8.65 -7.71 14.31
N SER A 172 -7.63 -6.88 14.53
CA SER A 172 -7.78 -5.59 15.23
C SER A 172 -8.76 -4.67 14.51
N SER A 173 -8.73 -4.63 13.17
CA SER A 173 -9.62 -3.78 12.38
C SER A 173 -11.06 -4.25 12.49
N ILE A 174 -11.32 -5.55 12.30
CA ILE A 174 -12.66 -6.13 12.42
C ILE A 174 -13.23 -5.88 13.82
N GLN A 175 -12.46 -6.14 14.87
CA GLN A 175 -12.87 -5.89 16.25
C GLN A 175 -13.19 -4.40 16.49
N LYS A 176 -12.38 -3.47 15.97
CA LYS A 176 -12.63 -2.03 16.10
C LYS A 176 -13.86 -1.55 15.32
N TYR A 177 -14.15 -2.12 14.16
CA TYR A 177 -15.39 -1.83 13.45
C TYR A 177 -16.60 -2.40 14.21
N ARG A 178 -16.53 -3.64 14.73
CA ARG A 178 -17.60 -4.24 15.55
C ARG A 178 -17.90 -3.42 16.81
N ALA A 179 -16.86 -2.92 17.46
CA ALA A 179 -16.97 -2.06 18.64
C ALA A 179 -17.29 -0.60 18.32
N LYS A 180 -17.49 -0.24 17.04
CA LYS A 180 -17.75 1.13 16.57
C LYS A 180 -16.64 2.14 16.92
N ILE A 181 -15.43 1.65 17.20
CA ILE A 181 -14.22 2.47 17.39
C ILE A 181 -13.76 3.05 16.05
N ARG A 182 -13.91 2.29 14.97
CA ARG A 182 -13.71 2.74 13.58
C ARG A 182 -15.04 2.79 12.83
N GLY A 183 -15.19 3.72 11.90
CA GLY A 183 -16.41 3.88 11.09
C GLY A 183 -17.54 4.69 11.71
N SER A 184 -17.29 5.35 12.85
CA SER A 184 -18.26 6.21 13.54
C SER A 184 -18.06 7.70 13.29
N GLY A 185 -17.04 8.07 12.52
CA GLY A 185 -16.76 9.46 12.18
C GLY A 185 -17.83 10.04 11.25
N ALA A 186 -18.25 11.28 11.52
CA ALA A 186 -19.14 11.99 10.59
C ALA A 186 -18.46 12.10 9.22
N GLY A 187 -19.16 11.63 8.17
CA GLY A 187 -18.61 11.61 6.81
C GLY A 187 -17.82 10.35 6.43
N ASP A 188 -17.92 9.25 7.20
CA ASP A 188 -17.32 7.95 6.86
C ASP A 188 -18.35 6.89 6.42
N PRO A 189 -18.99 7.03 5.23
CA PRO A 189 -20.01 6.09 4.79
C PRO A 189 -19.45 4.67 4.58
N TYR A 190 -18.19 4.54 4.13
CA TYR A 190 -17.54 3.25 3.96
C TYR A 190 -17.22 2.59 5.30
N GLY A 191 -16.81 3.37 6.31
CA GLY A 191 -16.62 2.88 7.66
C GLY A 191 -17.94 2.41 8.30
N ALA A 192 -19.04 3.15 8.11
CA ALA A 192 -20.36 2.74 8.58
C ALA A 192 -20.84 1.45 7.89
N ALA A 193 -20.60 1.32 6.58
CA ALA A 193 -20.86 0.08 5.85
C ALA A 193 -20.04 -1.09 6.42
N MET A 194 -18.75 -0.87 6.69
CA MET A 194 -17.89 -1.89 7.30
C MET A 194 -18.37 -2.31 8.70
N GLN A 195 -18.84 -1.38 9.54
CA GLN A 195 -19.45 -1.74 10.84
C GLN A 195 -20.62 -2.71 10.67
N ALA A 196 -21.50 -2.44 9.71
CA ALA A 196 -22.65 -3.30 9.43
C ALA A 196 -22.21 -4.69 8.96
N MET A 197 -21.22 -4.75 8.05
CA MET A 197 -20.73 -6.02 7.51
C MET A 197 -20.04 -6.88 8.58
N VAL A 198 -19.15 -6.29 9.39
CA VAL A 198 -18.46 -7.06 10.45
C VAL A 198 -19.39 -7.47 11.58
N GLY A 199 -20.53 -6.79 11.73
CA GLY A 199 -21.59 -7.19 12.66
C GLY A 199 -22.28 -8.50 12.30
N THR A 200 -22.09 -9.01 11.07
CA THR A 200 -22.63 -10.32 10.66
C THR A 200 -21.78 -11.51 11.14
N LEU A 201 -20.52 -11.28 11.54
CA LEU A 201 -19.68 -12.29 12.15
C LEU A 201 -20.16 -12.51 13.59
N ALA A 202 -20.54 -13.74 13.94
CA ALA A 202 -21.21 -14.00 15.21
C ALA A 202 -20.29 -13.75 16.41
N ASP A 203 -19.08 -14.30 16.38
CA ASP A 203 -18.15 -14.32 17.49
C ASP A 203 -16.70 -14.19 17.00
N GLU A 204 -15.74 -14.39 17.89
CA GLU A 204 -14.31 -14.31 17.57
C GLU A 204 -13.85 -15.48 16.70
N ALA A 205 -14.42 -16.68 16.87
CA ALA A 205 -14.09 -17.83 16.03
C ALA A 205 -14.44 -17.54 14.56
N ALA A 206 -15.61 -16.96 14.29
CA ALA A 206 -15.98 -16.53 12.94
C ALA A 206 -15.03 -15.46 12.35
N ILE A 207 -14.47 -14.57 13.20
CA ILE A 207 -13.47 -13.59 12.76
C ILE A 207 -12.16 -14.28 12.40
N VAL A 208 -11.67 -15.18 13.24
CA VAL A 208 -10.42 -15.91 13.00
C VAL A 208 -10.55 -16.81 11.76
N ASP A 209 -11.70 -17.46 11.56
CA ASP A 209 -11.96 -18.28 10.38
C ASP A 209 -11.94 -17.44 9.09
N VAL A 210 -12.61 -16.29 9.06
CA VAL A 210 -12.60 -15.43 7.86
C VAL A 210 -11.21 -14.85 7.58
N ILE A 211 -10.41 -14.56 8.63
CA ILE A 211 -9.01 -14.12 8.47
C ILE A 211 -8.18 -15.26 7.88
N ALA A 212 -8.29 -16.49 8.40
CA ALA A 212 -7.58 -17.63 7.86
C ALA A 212 -7.91 -17.89 6.39
N HIS A 213 -9.15 -17.61 5.96
CA HIS A 213 -9.50 -17.63 4.55
C HIS A 213 -8.84 -16.47 3.76
N ILE A 214 -8.87 -15.23 4.27
CA ILE A 214 -8.23 -14.08 3.62
C ILE A 214 -6.72 -14.31 3.44
N GLU A 215 -6.06 -14.91 4.43
CA GLU A 215 -4.63 -15.23 4.36
C GLU A 215 -4.30 -16.24 3.26
N SER A 216 -5.22 -17.16 2.95
CA SER A 216 -5.05 -18.08 1.82
C SER A 216 -5.39 -17.46 0.46
N LEU A 217 -5.91 -16.22 0.43
CA LEU A 217 -6.13 -15.49 -0.81
C LEU A 217 -4.80 -14.89 -1.33
N GLY A 218 -4.56 -15.09 -2.62
CA GLY A 218 -3.37 -14.59 -3.31
C GLY A 218 -2.16 -15.54 -3.28
N ASP A 219 -2.36 -16.81 -2.92
CA ASP A 219 -1.45 -17.90 -3.33
C ASP A 219 -1.71 -18.30 -4.79
#